data_AF-A0A9W5W7Q3-F1
#
_entry.id   AF-A0A9W5W7Q3-F1
#
_cell.length_a   1.000
_cell.length_b   1.000
_cell.length_c   1.000
_cell.angle_alpha   90.00
_cell.angle_beta   90.00
_cell.angle_gamma   90.00
#
_symmetry.space_group_name_H-M   'P 1'
#
loop_
_entity.id
_entity.type
_entity.pdbx_description
1 polymer ?
#
loop_
_entity_poly.entity_id
_entity_poly.type
_entity_poly.pdbx_seq_one_letter_code
_entity_poly.pdbx_strand_id
1 'polypeptide(L)'
;MTLQIWKHRKALTGTFRKLNEGRITLGFIGGSITDARPRHNWPEPVIAWFARSFPEARIAVENAAIGATGSDLGVLRAERDLIHRGCDIVFVEYAVNDHDTPSERRRRTREGLIRKLLADGERDVVFVYTFCQDMYEPMAAGREPDSIRELEELAEHYGIGSVWMGLHALEEVRKGAIRWEEWLPDGLHPTARGSMSYGESVIAFLKQDSSRAGDPYWVERQSAAMVKPLDLLHWGESIQLPLDEVSTEGPWTIRRWPYYEWIDRVLETAAVGAKLAFTFDGRGVALGFDFGRTSAEFRYRIDGGEWVSVARDRPDWVGDDGWYRLWVHGDDLNREAHRFELEVIHGNRTECRGTNFRLGMICVIR
;
A
#
# COMPACT_ATOMS: atom_id res chain seq x y z
N MET A 1 27.08 2.74 12.76
CA MET A 1 25.88 2.70 13.62
C MET A 1 25.29 1.30 13.52
N THR A 2 24.79 0.74 14.62
CA THR A 2 24.13 -0.57 14.60
C THR A 2 22.71 -0.40 14.08
N LEU A 3 22.30 -1.20 13.10
CA LEU A 3 20.91 -1.21 12.62
C LEU A 3 19.98 -1.61 13.77
N GLN A 4 18.81 -0.98 13.86
CA GLN A 4 17.86 -1.21 14.94
C GLN A 4 16.59 -1.90 14.40
N ILE A 5 16.15 -2.96 15.08
CA ILE A 5 14.91 -3.65 14.76
C ILE A 5 13.69 -2.81 15.14
N TRP A 6 13.75 -2.11 16.28
CA TRP A 6 12.63 -1.34 16.82
C TRP A 6 13.02 0.10 17.07
N LYS A 7 12.21 1.04 16.60
CA LYS A 7 12.33 2.45 16.94
C LYS A 7 10.98 2.97 17.42
N HIS A 8 10.88 3.16 18.74
CA HIS A 8 9.73 3.76 19.40
C HIS A 8 9.83 5.27 19.34
N ARG A 9 8.78 5.96 18.88
CA ARG A 9 8.78 7.42 18.72
C ARG A 9 7.63 8.08 19.50
N LYS A 10 6.40 7.96 19.00
CA LYS A 10 5.16 8.32 19.71
C LYS A 10 4.51 7.06 20.28
N ALA A 11 3.98 7.18 21.50
CA ALA A 11 3.24 6.08 22.13
C ALA A 11 1.92 5.80 21.40
N LEU A 12 1.51 4.54 21.35
CA LEU A 12 0.30 4.06 20.67
C LEU A 12 -0.96 4.26 21.52
N THR A 13 -1.21 5.50 21.93
CA THR A 13 -2.32 5.82 22.84
C THR A 13 -3.70 5.64 22.22
N GLY A 14 -3.84 5.85 20.90
CA GLY A 14 -5.11 5.61 20.22
C GLY A 14 -5.54 4.15 20.36
N THR A 15 -4.58 3.26 20.13
CA THR A 15 -4.66 1.81 20.25
C THR A 15 -5.08 1.38 21.65
N PHE A 16 -4.33 1.79 22.68
CA PHE A 16 -4.62 1.36 24.06
C PHE A 16 -5.90 1.99 24.63
N ARG A 17 -6.24 3.22 24.22
CA ARG A 17 -7.53 3.82 24.56
C ARG A 17 -8.68 2.99 23.97
N LYS A 18 -8.61 2.62 22.69
CA LYS A 18 -9.64 1.82 22.02
C LYS A 18 -9.80 0.43 22.65
N LEU A 19 -8.68 -0.22 22.97
CA LEU A 19 -8.69 -1.46 23.74
C LEU A 19 -9.40 -1.30 25.09
N ASN A 20 -9.15 -0.21 25.83
CA ASN A 20 -9.84 0.09 27.09
C ASN A 20 -11.32 0.42 26.90
N GLU A 21 -11.72 0.97 25.75
CA GLU A 21 -13.13 1.15 25.33
C GLU A 21 -13.80 -0.19 24.93
N GLY A 22 -13.08 -1.32 24.97
CA GLY A 22 -13.61 -2.65 24.69
C GLY A 22 -13.75 -3.00 23.20
N ARG A 23 -13.14 -2.23 22.30
CA ARG A 23 -13.15 -2.53 20.85
C ARG A 23 -11.93 -1.96 20.14
N ILE A 24 -11.43 -2.66 19.14
CA ILE A 24 -10.38 -2.13 18.26
C ILE A 24 -10.53 -2.70 16.86
N THR A 25 -10.26 -1.88 15.85
CA THR A 25 -10.13 -2.31 14.46
C THR A 25 -8.67 -2.21 14.03
N LEU A 26 -8.07 -3.35 13.69
CA LEU A 26 -6.69 -3.46 13.20
C LEU A 26 -6.68 -3.31 11.68
N GLY A 27 -5.90 -2.37 11.16
CA GLY A 27 -5.67 -2.19 9.73
C GLY A 27 -4.30 -2.68 9.31
N PHE A 28 -4.22 -3.39 8.19
CA PHE A 28 -2.95 -3.75 7.55
C PHE A 28 -2.97 -3.29 6.10
N ILE A 29 -1.92 -2.61 5.66
CA ILE A 29 -1.78 -2.16 4.27
C ILE A 29 -0.38 -2.45 3.77
N GLY A 30 -0.31 -3.10 2.61
CA GLY A 30 0.96 -3.46 1.99
C GLY A 30 0.79 -4.31 0.75
N GLY A 31 1.88 -4.94 0.32
CA GLY A 31 1.92 -5.85 -0.82
C GLY A 31 1.73 -7.33 -0.47
N SER A 32 2.35 -8.21 -1.26
CA SER A 32 2.10 -9.66 -1.24
C SER A 32 2.51 -10.35 0.05
N ILE A 33 3.49 -9.80 0.77
CA ILE A 33 3.96 -10.35 2.06
C ILE A 33 2.93 -10.09 3.18
N THR A 34 2.13 -9.04 3.04
CA THR A 34 1.09 -8.65 4.02
C THR A 34 -0.29 -9.24 3.66
N ASP A 35 -0.52 -9.57 2.39
CA ASP A 35 -1.74 -10.16 1.84
C ASP A 35 -2.22 -11.40 2.61
N ALA A 36 -3.53 -11.50 2.88
CA ALA A 36 -4.13 -12.57 3.68
C ALA A 36 -4.35 -13.88 2.93
N ARG A 37 -4.31 -13.87 1.59
CA ARG A 37 -4.62 -15.05 0.76
C ARG A 37 -3.77 -16.29 1.08
N PRO A 38 -2.46 -16.19 1.41
CA PRO A 38 -1.66 -17.34 1.83
C PRO A 38 -2.06 -17.95 3.19
N ARG A 39 -2.84 -17.24 4.02
CA ARG A 39 -3.30 -17.67 5.37
C ARG A 39 -2.20 -17.99 6.38
N HIS A 40 -0.97 -17.56 6.10
CA HIS A 40 0.18 -17.72 6.99
C HIS A 40 1.09 -16.49 6.95
N ASN A 41 0.54 -15.33 6.58
CA ASN A 41 1.20 -14.03 6.49
C ASN A 41 1.47 -13.45 7.90
N TRP A 42 2.41 -12.51 7.98
CA TRP A 42 2.87 -11.93 9.26
C TRP A 42 1.78 -11.21 10.10
N PRO A 43 0.67 -10.68 9.54
CA PRO A 43 -0.43 -10.14 10.34
C PRO A 43 -1.09 -11.17 11.25
N GLU A 44 -1.21 -12.44 10.84
CA GLU A 44 -1.93 -13.48 11.59
C GLU A 44 -1.43 -13.69 13.02
N PRO A 45 -0.12 -13.87 13.28
CA PRO A 45 0.37 -13.95 14.66
C PRO A 45 0.14 -12.66 15.47
N VAL A 46 0.16 -11.49 14.84
CA VAL A 46 -0.12 -10.19 15.49
C VAL A 46 -1.60 -10.10 15.88
N ILE A 47 -2.51 -10.45 14.98
CA ILE A 47 -3.96 -10.54 15.23
C ILE A 47 -4.23 -11.49 16.39
N ALA A 48 -3.61 -12.68 16.35
CA ALA A 48 -3.75 -13.68 17.40
C ALA A 48 -3.19 -13.18 18.75
N TRP A 49 -2.15 -12.34 18.75
CA TRP A 49 -1.67 -11.70 19.97
C TRP A 49 -2.69 -10.71 20.55
N PHE A 50 -3.26 -9.81 19.73
CA PHE A 50 -4.32 -8.89 20.20
C PHE A 50 -5.50 -9.67 20.80
N ALA A 51 -6.01 -10.69 20.11
CA ALA A 51 -7.14 -11.49 20.57
C ALA A 51 -6.87 -12.22 21.90
N ARG A 52 -5.64 -12.71 22.12
CA ARG A 52 -5.25 -13.36 23.39
C ARG A 52 -4.95 -12.38 24.51
N SER A 53 -4.34 -11.24 24.20
CA SER A 53 -3.92 -10.26 25.20
C SER A 53 -5.06 -9.36 25.68
N PHE A 54 -6.10 -9.18 24.87
CA PHE A 54 -7.26 -8.35 25.19
C PHE A 54 -8.57 -9.10 24.94
N PRO A 55 -8.84 -10.20 25.69
CA PRO A 55 -9.99 -11.07 25.43
C PRO A 55 -11.35 -10.39 25.65
N GLU A 56 -11.40 -9.32 26.43
CA GLU A 56 -12.61 -8.53 26.69
C GLU A 56 -12.89 -7.50 25.57
N ALA A 57 -11.93 -7.23 24.70
CA ALA A 57 -12.10 -6.29 23.60
C ALA A 57 -12.57 -7.01 22.33
N ARG A 58 -13.56 -6.43 21.65
CA ARG A 58 -13.94 -6.89 20.31
C ARG A 58 -12.86 -6.48 19.31
N ILE A 59 -12.18 -7.47 18.72
CA ILE A 59 -11.17 -7.25 17.68
C ILE A 59 -11.81 -7.37 16.29
N ALA A 60 -11.74 -6.30 15.50
CA ALA A 60 -12.03 -6.30 14.07
C ALA A 60 -10.72 -6.20 13.28
N VAL A 61 -10.70 -6.73 12.06
CA VAL A 61 -9.50 -6.73 11.22
C VAL A 61 -9.86 -6.34 9.80
N GLU A 62 -9.11 -5.39 9.26
CA GLU A 62 -9.13 -4.94 7.87
C GLU A 62 -7.72 -5.14 7.30
N ASN A 63 -7.44 -6.36 6.81
CA ASN A 63 -6.21 -6.60 6.06
C ASN A 63 -6.43 -6.19 4.61
N ALA A 64 -6.13 -4.94 4.31
CA ALA A 64 -6.32 -4.37 3.00
C ALA A 64 -5.11 -4.57 2.07
N ALA A 65 -4.21 -5.52 2.31
CA ALA A 65 -3.04 -5.69 1.44
C ALA A 65 -3.41 -6.27 0.05
N ILE A 66 -2.74 -5.80 -1.00
CA ILE A 66 -2.92 -6.29 -2.37
C ILE A 66 -1.56 -6.67 -2.92
N GLY A 67 -1.38 -7.95 -3.23
CA GLY A 67 -0.15 -8.48 -3.81
C GLY A 67 0.36 -7.71 -5.03
N ALA A 68 1.69 -7.50 -5.08
CA ALA A 68 2.39 -6.80 -6.17
C ALA A 68 1.93 -5.34 -6.40
N THR A 69 1.55 -4.63 -5.33
CA THR A 69 1.18 -3.20 -5.37
C THR A 69 2.01 -2.36 -4.42
N GLY A 70 2.24 -1.10 -4.77
CA GLY A 70 3.02 -0.14 -4.00
C GLY A 70 2.17 0.84 -3.19
N SER A 71 2.85 1.76 -2.51
CA SER A 71 2.23 2.85 -1.76
C SER A 71 1.49 3.85 -2.65
N ASP A 72 1.82 3.89 -3.94
CA ASP A 72 1.13 4.65 -4.98
C ASP A 72 -0.32 4.20 -5.16
N LEU A 73 -0.60 2.91 -5.12
CA LEU A 73 -1.97 2.40 -5.03
C LEU A 73 -2.52 2.56 -3.62
N GLY A 74 -1.69 2.32 -2.59
CA GLY A 74 -2.09 2.39 -1.19
C GLY A 74 -2.73 3.72 -0.80
N VAL A 75 -2.12 4.85 -1.18
CA VAL A 75 -2.65 6.20 -0.89
C VAL A 75 -4.01 6.46 -1.54
N LEU A 76 -4.25 5.88 -2.72
CA LEU A 76 -5.46 6.12 -3.51
C LEU A 76 -6.69 5.39 -2.96
N ARG A 77 -6.49 4.34 -2.16
CA ARG A 77 -7.57 3.49 -1.62
C ARG A 77 -7.66 3.49 -0.09
N ALA A 78 -6.70 4.12 0.60
CA ALA A 78 -6.64 4.12 2.07
C ALA A 78 -7.93 4.62 2.73
N GLU A 79 -8.59 5.60 2.12
CA GLU A 79 -9.90 6.09 2.60
C GLU A 79 -10.94 4.98 2.64
N ARG A 80 -11.20 4.35 1.49
CA ARG A 80 -12.17 3.26 1.34
C ARG A 80 -11.82 2.05 2.21
N ASP A 81 -10.56 1.65 2.19
CA ASP A 81 -10.15 0.33 2.70
C ASP A 81 -9.80 0.33 4.19
N LEU A 82 -9.50 1.49 4.79
CA LEU A 82 -9.04 1.55 6.19
C LEU A 82 -9.72 2.67 6.96
N ILE A 83 -9.70 3.90 6.44
CA ILE A 83 -10.17 5.06 7.20
C ILE A 83 -11.69 4.99 7.39
N HIS A 84 -12.45 4.77 6.32
CA HIS A 84 -13.91 4.60 6.38
C HIS A 84 -14.34 3.30 7.07
N ARG A 85 -13.41 2.34 7.21
CA ARG A 85 -13.61 1.11 7.99
C ARG A 85 -13.39 1.31 9.49
N GLY A 86 -12.91 2.49 9.89
CA GLY A 86 -12.70 2.83 11.30
C GLY A 86 -11.51 2.10 11.92
N CYS A 87 -10.45 1.83 11.14
CA CYS A 87 -9.19 1.30 11.68
C CYS A 87 -8.64 2.24 12.75
N ASP A 88 -8.27 1.70 13.91
CA ASP A 88 -7.75 2.47 15.06
C ASP A 88 -6.21 2.45 15.10
N ILE A 89 -5.62 1.34 14.62
CA ILE A 89 -4.19 1.21 14.37
C ILE A 89 -4.00 0.68 12.94
N VAL A 90 -3.04 1.25 12.20
CA VAL A 90 -2.70 0.79 10.85
C VAL A 90 -1.21 0.46 10.75
N PHE A 91 -0.91 -0.78 10.35
CA PHE A 91 0.43 -1.19 9.99
C PHE A 91 0.68 -0.97 8.50
N VAL A 92 1.71 -0.20 8.17
CA VAL A 92 2.05 0.19 6.79
C VAL A 92 3.35 -0.50 6.35
N GLU A 93 3.26 -1.30 5.28
CA GLU A 93 4.36 -2.09 4.73
C GLU A 93 4.47 -1.86 3.21
N TYR A 94 5.44 -1.06 2.79
CA TYR A 94 5.74 -0.83 1.36
C TYR A 94 7.25 -0.71 1.12
N ALA A 95 8.07 -1.33 1.97
CA ALA A 95 9.52 -1.22 1.86
C ALA A 95 10.03 -1.97 0.63
N VAL A 96 9.49 -3.17 0.37
CA VAL A 96 9.93 -4.01 -0.76
C VAL A 96 9.17 -3.70 -2.05
N ASN A 97 7.86 -3.46 -1.99
CA ASN A 97 7.05 -3.24 -3.19
C ASN A 97 7.40 -1.95 -3.93
N ASP A 98 7.80 -0.94 -3.18
CA ASP A 98 8.24 0.31 -3.76
C ASP A 98 9.73 0.26 -4.11
N HIS A 99 10.51 -0.78 -3.80
CA HIS A 99 11.98 -0.73 -3.93
C HIS A 99 12.49 -0.14 -5.27
N ASP A 100 11.86 -0.56 -6.39
CA ASP A 100 12.20 -0.12 -7.75
C ASP A 100 11.43 1.13 -8.23
N THR A 101 10.53 1.67 -7.41
CA THR A 101 9.81 2.90 -7.75
C THR A 101 10.75 4.11 -7.60
N PRO A 102 10.74 5.09 -8.52
CA PRO A 102 11.57 6.29 -8.39
C PRO A 102 11.37 6.99 -7.04
N SER A 103 12.46 7.39 -6.39
CA SER A 103 12.47 7.97 -5.05
C SER A 103 11.51 9.16 -4.90
N GLU A 104 11.39 10.02 -5.93
CA GLU A 104 10.42 11.12 -5.98
C GLU A 104 8.97 10.65 -5.83
N ARG A 105 8.55 9.66 -6.62
CA ARG A 105 7.20 9.09 -6.55
C ARG A 105 6.95 8.42 -5.19
N ARG A 106 7.95 7.70 -4.66
CA ARG A 106 7.83 7.05 -3.34
C ARG A 106 7.62 8.05 -2.22
N ARG A 107 8.40 9.14 -2.19
CA ARG A 107 8.23 10.18 -1.17
C ARG A 107 6.82 10.76 -1.19
N ARG A 108 6.32 11.15 -2.37
CA ARG A 108 4.98 11.74 -2.53
C ARG A 108 3.84 10.80 -2.13
N THR A 109 3.93 9.54 -2.53
CA THR A 109 2.87 8.54 -2.31
C THR A 109 2.83 8.06 -0.88
N ARG A 110 4.00 7.74 -0.30
CA ARG A 110 4.13 7.35 1.12
C ARG A 110 3.71 8.47 2.04
N GLU A 111 4.21 9.69 1.84
CA GLU A 111 3.81 10.81 2.66
C GLU A 111 2.31 11.11 2.52
N GLY A 112 1.77 11.04 1.30
CA GLY A 112 0.34 11.17 1.05
C GLY A 112 -0.49 10.15 1.84
N LEU A 113 -0.09 8.88 1.83
CA LEU A 113 -0.75 7.81 2.59
C LEU A 113 -0.73 8.12 4.10
N ILE A 114 0.43 8.48 4.63
CA ILE A 114 0.59 8.77 6.06
C ILE A 114 -0.26 9.96 6.50
N ARG A 115 -0.26 11.03 5.72
CA ARG A 115 -1.07 12.21 6.03
C ARG A 115 -2.55 11.88 6.03
N LYS A 116 -3.04 11.05 5.09
CA LYS A 116 -4.43 10.56 5.11
C LYS A 116 -4.73 9.75 6.37
N LEU A 117 -3.86 8.80 6.72
CA LEU A 117 -4.07 7.94 7.88
C LEU A 117 -4.09 8.71 9.20
N LEU A 118 -3.25 9.76 9.33
CA LEU A 118 -3.12 10.59 10.53
C LEU A 118 -4.10 11.77 10.59
N ALA A 119 -4.94 11.97 9.57
CA ALA A 119 -5.78 13.17 9.43
C ALA A 119 -6.80 13.35 10.56
N ASP A 120 -7.27 12.26 11.17
CA ASP A 120 -8.20 12.32 12.31
C ASP A 120 -7.54 12.67 13.65
N GLY A 121 -6.20 12.63 13.73
CA GLY A 121 -5.44 12.89 14.94
C GLY A 121 -5.56 11.81 16.03
N GLU A 122 -6.32 10.74 15.81
CA GLU A 122 -6.57 9.69 16.80
C GLU A 122 -5.96 8.33 16.42
N ARG A 123 -5.84 8.04 15.12
CA ARG A 123 -5.33 6.76 14.62
C ARG A 123 -3.83 6.63 14.86
N ASP A 124 -3.43 5.48 15.37
CA ASP A 124 -2.02 5.12 15.43
C ASP A 124 -1.57 4.49 14.11
N VAL A 125 -0.34 4.80 13.72
CA VAL A 125 0.31 4.20 12.56
C VAL A 125 1.61 3.58 13.02
N VAL A 126 1.94 2.41 12.48
CA VAL A 126 3.21 1.72 12.70
C VAL A 126 3.79 1.33 11.35
N PHE A 127 5.02 1.76 11.09
CA PHE A 127 5.74 1.26 9.93
C PHE A 127 6.32 -0.11 10.21
N VAL A 128 6.20 -1.00 9.24
CA VAL A 128 6.85 -2.31 9.30
C VAL A 128 7.62 -2.54 8.00
N TYR A 129 8.82 -3.10 8.09
CA TYR A 129 9.69 -3.29 6.94
C TYR A 129 10.01 -4.76 6.74
N THR A 130 9.59 -5.29 5.59
CA THR A 130 9.92 -6.64 5.13
C THR A 130 11.30 -6.66 4.45
N PHE A 131 11.66 -7.78 3.84
CA PHE A 131 12.95 -8.00 3.20
C PHE A 131 12.77 -8.51 1.77
N CYS A 132 13.61 -8.06 0.86
CA CYS A 132 13.87 -8.71 -0.42
C CYS A 132 15.37 -8.94 -0.60
N GLN A 133 15.75 -9.90 -1.44
CA GLN A 133 17.14 -10.32 -1.65
C GLN A 133 18.12 -9.16 -1.92
N ASP A 134 17.69 -8.14 -2.66
CA ASP A 134 18.53 -6.98 -3.01
C ASP A 134 18.92 -6.12 -1.80
N MET A 135 18.19 -6.25 -0.68
CA MET A 135 18.54 -5.59 0.58
C MET A 135 19.69 -6.29 1.33
N TYR A 136 20.10 -7.50 0.93
CA TYR A 136 21.12 -8.26 1.65
C TYR A 136 22.46 -7.53 1.73
N GLU A 137 22.99 -7.06 0.60
CA GLU A 137 24.31 -6.41 0.52
C GLU A 137 24.39 -5.16 1.41
N PRO A 138 23.47 -4.17 1.33
CA PRO A 138 23.52 -3.02 2.21
C PRO A 138 23.36 -3.42 3.68
N MET A 139 22.43 -4.33 4.00
CA MET A 139 22.23 -4.78 5.39
C MET A 139 23.42 -5.57 5.96
N ALA A 140 24.14 -6.33 5.14
CA ALA A 140 25.37 -7.02 5.51
C ALA A 140 26.51 -6.04 5.78
N ALA A 141 26.55 -4.93 5.04
CA ALA A 141 27.47 -3.82 5.27
C ALA A 141 27.03 -2.87 6.41
N GLY A 142 25.94 -3.17 7.13
CA GLY A 142 25.41 -2.31 8.21
C GLY A 142 24.80 -1.00 7.71
N ARG A 143 24.34 -0.96 6.47
CA ARG A 143 23.67 0.18 5.82
C ARG A 143 22.16 -0.09 5.70
N GLU A 144 21.37 0.96 5.82
CA GLU A 144 19.94 0.91 5.55
C GLU A 144 19.69 0.92 4.03
N PRO A 145 18.86 0.01 3.49
CA PRO A 145 18.38 0.13 2.11
C PRO A 145 17.64 1.46 1.92
N ASP A 146 17.81 2.10 0.76
CA ASP A 146 17.23 3.43 0.46
C ASP A 146 15.72 3.49 0.73
N SER A 147 15.01 2.41 0.38
CA SER A 147 13.57 2.32 0.58
C SER A 147 13.14 2.41 2.05
N ILE A 148 13.94 1.82 2.95
CA ILE A 148 13.73 1.84 4.39
C ILE A 148 14.19 3.18 4.97
N ARG A 149 15.35 3.70 4.53
CA ARG A 149 15.85 5.01 4.97
C ARG A 149 14.81 6.12 4.73
N GLU A 150 14.19 6.16 3.56
CA GLU A 150 13.16 7.16 3.23
C GLU A 150 11.88 7.00 4.05
N LEU A 151 11.49 5.77 4.40
CA LEU A 151 10.37 5.53 5.34
C LEU A 151 10.75 5.97 6.76
N GLU A 152 12.01 5.78 7.16
CA GLU A 152 12.53 6.22 8.45
C GLU A 152 12.60 7.75 8.57
N GLU A 153 12.89 8.47 7.49
CA GLU A 153 12.79 9.93 7.42
C GLU A 153 11.36 10.40 7.68
N LEU A 154 10.36 9.75 7.06
CA LEU A 154 8.94 9.99 7.35
C LEU A 154 8.59 9.59 8.79
N ALA A 155 9.12 8.48 9.27
CA ALA A 155 8.84 7.98 10.61
C ALA A 155 9.31 8.99 11.67
N GLU A 156 10.49 9.57 11.47
CA GLU A 156 11.02 10.62 12.33
C GLU A 156 10.16 11.89 12.26
N HIS A 157 9.85 12.35 11.04
CA HIS A 157 9.10 13.58 10.82
C HIS A 157 7.68 13.56 11.40
N TYR A 158 7.00 12.41 11.31
CA TYR A 158 5.63 12.23 11.81
C TYR A 158 5.56 11.55 13.19
N GLY A 159 6.70 11.21 13.80
CA GLY A 159 6.76 10.53 15.10
C GLY A 159 6.21 9.09 15.09
N ILE A 160 6.27 8.39 13.96
CA ILE A 160 5.70 7.06 13.76
C ILE A 160 6.67 5.99 14.25
N GLY A 161 6.19 5.05 15.05
CA GLY A 161 6.98 3.89 15.46
C GLY A 161 7.28 2.96 14.29
N SER A 162 8.45 2.33 14.28
CA SER A 162 8.83 1.42 13.20
C SER A 162 9.44 0.09 13.67
N VAL A 163 9.15 -0.97 12.90
CA VAL A 163 9.62 -2.34 13.12
C VAL A 163 10.27 -2.90 11.86
N TRP A 164 11.56 -3.17 11.90
CA TRP A 164 12.28 -3.79 10.81
C TRP A 164 12.23 -5.33 10.91
N MET A 165 11.09 -5.90 10.51
CA MET A 165 10.83 -7.34 10.54
C MET A 165 11.88 -8.14 9.74
N GLY A 166 12.27 -7.59 8.57
CA GLY A 166 13.33 -8.17 7.73
C GLY A 166 14.69 -8.28 8.43
N LEU A 167 15.09 -7.24 9.18
CA LEU A 167 16.32 -7.26 9.97
C LEU A 167 16.22 -8.27 11.13
N HIS A 168 15.07 -8.35 11.79
CA HIS A 168 14.84 -9.32 12.86
C HIS A 168 15.06 -10.76 12.39
N ALA A 169 14.43 -11.15 11.28
CA ALA A 169 14.59 -12.49 10.73
C ALA A 169 16.01 -12.74 10.21
N LEU A 170 16.66 -11.74 9.59
CA LEU A 170 18.07 -11.85 9.20
C LEU A 170 18.99 -12.07 10.41
N GLU A 171 18.71 -11.45 11.56
CA GLU A 171 19.43 -11.72 12.80
C GLU A 171 19.18 -13.12 13.36
N GLU A 172 17.96 -13.65 13.24
CA GLU A 172 17.69 -15.05 13.58
C GLU A 172 18.50 -16.01 12.69
N VAL A 173 18.60 -15.73 11.38
CA VAL A 173 19.47 -16.48 10.46
C VAL A 173 20.93 -16.41 10.90
N ARG A 174 21.45 -15.21 11.20
CA ARG A 174 22.83 -15.02 11.66
C ARG A 174 23.14 -15.77 12.95
N LYS A 175 22.14 -15.99 13.81
CA LYS A 175 22.25 -16.78 15.06
C LYS A 175 22.08 -18.28 14.83
N GLY A 176 21.74 -18.72 13.62
CA GLY A 176 21.44 -20.12 13.31
C GLY A 176 20.08 -20.61 13.84
N ALA A 177 19.17 -19.69 14.20
CA ALA A 177 17.86 -20.03 14.75
C ALA A 177 16.82 -20.38 13.67
N ILE A 178 16.99 -19.87 12.45
CA ILE A 178 16.22 -20.23 11.25
C ILE A 178 17.16 -20.37 10.06
N ARG A 179 16.90 -21.30 9.14
CA ARG A 179 17.64 -21.36 7.86
C ARG A 179 17.06 -20.38 6.85
N TRP A 180 17.85 -20.00 5.85
CA TRP A 180 17.43 -19.04 4.83
C TRP A 180 16.19 -19.50 4.09
N GLU A 181 16.14 -20.76 3.66
CA GLU A 181 15.02 -21.37 2.94
C GLU A 181 13.78 -21.61 3.82
N GLU A 182 13.94 -21.66 5.15
CA GLU A 182 12.80 -21.67 6.09
C GLU A 182 12.24 -20.26 6.29
N TRP A 183 13.03 -19.23 6.05
CA TRP A 183 12.57 -17.85 6.07
C TRP A 183 12.01 -17.43 4.72
N LEU A 184 12.84 -17.41 3.66
CA LEU A 184 12.60 -16.83 2.34
C LEU A 184 13.09 -17.78 1.22
N PRO A 185 12.29 -18.79 0.84
CA PRO A 185 12.69 -19.79 -0.15
C PRO A 185 12.90 -19.20 -1.57
N ASP A 186 12.21 -18.13 -1.92
CA ASP A 186 12.30 -17.45 -3.22
C ASP A 186 13.02 -16.08 -3.15
N GLY A 187 13.57 -15.73 -1.97
CA GLY A 187 14.21 -14.44 -1.72
C GLY A 187 13.27 -13.25 -1.51
N LEU A 188 11.94 -13.47 -1.46
CA LEU A 188 10.94 -12.40 -1.29
C LEU A 188 9.77 -12.77 -0.36
N HIS A 189 9.10 -13.90 -0.61
CA HIS A 189 7.89 -14.29 0.11
C HIS A 189 8.23 -15.24 1.27
N PRO A 190 7.92 -14.86 2.52
CA PRO A 190 8.27 -15.69 3.66
C PRO A 190 7.40 -16.95 3.76
N THR A 191 7.97 -18.04 4.26
CA THR A 191 7.17 -19.21 4.68
C THR A 191 6.31 -18.87 5.91
N ALA A 192 5.53 -19.85 6.40
CA ALA A 192 4.86 -19.72 7.70
C ALA A 192 5.84 -19.45 8.86
N ARG A 193 7.03 -20.07 8.88
CA ARG A 193 8.05 -19.82 9.93
C ARG A 193 8.65 -18.43 9.81
N GLY A 194 8.93 -17.98 8.58
CA GLY A 194 9.41 -16.64 8.29
C GLY A 194 8.40 -15.56 8.66
N SER A 195 7.14 -15.78 8.35
CA SER A 195 6.04 -14.88 8.70
C SER A 195 5.81 -14.83 10.22
N MET A 196 5.99 -15.95 10.91
CA MET A 196 5.98 -15.97 12.39
C MET A 196 7.09 -15.08 12.97
N SER A 197 8.33 -15.17 12.44
CA SER A 197 9.45 -14.31 12.86
C SER A 197 9.12 -12.83 12.71
N TYR A 198 8.53 -12.46 11.56
CA TYR A 198 8.06 -11.09 11.33
C TYR A 198 7.02 -10.66 12.37
N GLY A 199 6.00 -11.47 12.59
CA GLY A 199 4.96 -11.21 13.60
C GLY A 199 5.50 -11.09 15.01
N GLU A 200 6.43 -11.95 15.41
CA GLU A 200 7.09 -11.92 16.73
C GLU A 200 7.81 -10.60 16.97
N SER A 201 8.48 -10.07 15.94
CA SER A 201 9.12 -8.75 16.03
C SER A 201 8.10 -7.62 16.25
N VAL A 202 6.95 -7.66 15.59
CA VAL A 202 5.88 -6.66 15.79
C VAL A 202 5.24 -6.81 17.17
N ILE A 203 5.01 -8.04 17.64
CA ILE A 203 4.49 -8.30 18.99
C ILE A 203 5.46 -7.77 20.06
N ALA A 204 6.77 -7.96 19.87
CA ALA A 204 7.79 -7.44 20.77
C ALA A 204 7.76 -5.91 20.85
N PHE A 205 7.57 -5.24 19.71
CA PHE A 205 7.35 -3.79 19.66
C PHE A 205 6.12 -3.38 20.47
N LEU A 206 4.96 -3.97 20.20
CA LEU A 206 3.70 -3.62 20.86
C LEU A 206 3.75 -3.84 22.38
N LYS A 207 4.40 -4.91 22.85
CA LYS A 207 4.61 -5.17 24.28
C LYS A 207 5.48 -4.10 24.95
N GLN A 208 6.55 -3.67 24.28
CA GLN A 208 7.43 -2.63 24.81
C GLN A 208 6.69 -1.28 24.90
N ASP A 209 5.89 -0.92 23.90
CA ASP A 209 5.09 0.30 23.92
C ASP A 209 4.02 0.26 25.03
N SER A 210 3.30 -0.87 25.14
CA SER A 210 2.31 -1.10 26.21
C SER A 210 2.91 -0.92 27.61
N SER A 211 4.13 -1.41 27.84
CA SER A 211 4.81 -1.27 29.14
C SER A 211 5.18 0.17 29.50
N ARG A 212 5.17 1.08 28.52
CA ARG A 212 5.48 2.51 28.69
C ARG A 212 4.22 3.40 28.77
N ALA A 213 3.04 2.84 28.50
CA ALA A 213 1.76 3.54 28.57
C ALA A 213 1.45 3.93 30.03
N GLY A 214 1.95 5.09 30.45
CA GLY A 214 1.88 5.58 31.83
C GLY A 214 3.05 6.47 32.25
N ASP A 215 4.15 6.50 31.48
CA ASP A 215 5.26 7.41 31.70
C ASP A 215 4.88 8.85 31.26
N PRO A 216 4.89 9.86 32.16
CA PRO A 216 4.50 11.24 31.84
C PRO A 216 5.28 11.85 30.67
N TYR A 217 6.56 11.49 30.50
CA TYR A 217 7.39 11.99 29.40
C TYR A 217 6.97 11.43 28.04
N TRP A 218 6.34 10.25 28.01
CA TRP A 218 5.82 9.62 26.80
C TRP A 218 4.43 10.17 26.39
N VAL A 219 3.64 10.65 27.36
CA VAL A 219 2.30 11.21 27.14
C VAL A 219 2.35 12.65 26.62
N GLU A 220 3.32 13.46 27.04
CA GLU A 220 3.38 14.90 26.71
C GLU A 220 3.69 15.20 25.22
N ARG A 221 4.30 14.26 24.48
CA ARG A 221 4.58 14.41 23.03
C ARG A 221 3.35 14.36 22.11
N GLN A 222 2.15 14.16 22.66
CA GLN A 222 1.01 13.68 21.88
C GLN A 222 0.10 14.72 21.23
N SER A 223 0.22 15.98 21.61
CA SER A 223 -0.63 17.06 21.11
C SER A 223 0.17 18.04 20.26
N ALA A 224 0.38 17.71 18.99
CA ALA A 224 0.80 18.69 17.99
C ALA A 224 -0.13 18.61 16.78
N ALA A 225 -0.52 19.77 16.25
CA ALA A 225 -1.14 19.86 14.93
C ALA A 225 -0.26 19.13 13.91
N MET A 226 -0.89 18.53 12.88
CA MET A 226 -0.16 17.80 11.84
C MET A 226 0.96 18.69 11.26
N VAL A 227 2.19 18.19 11.31
CA VAL A 227 3.36 18.90 10.78
C VAL A 227 3.20 19.15 9.27
N LYS A 228 3.88 20.18 8.76
CA LYS A 228 3.92 20.45 7.32
C LYS A 228 4.52 19.25 6.57
N PRO A 229 4.05 18.95 5.35
CA PRO A 229 4.65 17.87 4.58
C PRO A 229 6.11 18.18 4.21
N LEU A 230 6.92 17.14 4.08
CA LEU A 230 8.28 17.20 3.51
C LEU A 230 8.23 17.46 2.01
N ASP A 231 7.27 16.83 1.31
CA ASP A 231 7.02 17.00 -0.11
C ASP A 231 5.66 17.68 -0.34
N LEU A 232 5.67 18.91 -0.86
CA LEU A 232 4.46 19.69 -1.16
C LEU A 232 3.60 19.05 -2.26
N LEU A 233 4.16 18.12 -3.02
CA LEU A 233 3.51 17.42 -4.11
C LEU A 233 3.00 16.02 -3.69
N HIS A 234 2.93 15.75 -2.38
CA HIS A 234 2.40 14.51 -1.82
C HIS A 234 0.98 14.19 -2.32
N TRP A 235 0.63 12.90 -2.39
CA TRP A 235 -0.65 12.44 -2.95
C TRP A 235 -1.79 12.39 -1.92
N GLY A 236 -1.65 13.15 -0.83
CA GLY A 236 -2.58 13.08 0.32
C GLY A 236 -3.94 13.71 0.04
N GLU A 237 -4.03 14.55 -1.00
CA GLU A 237 -5.28 15.17 -1.46
C GLU A 237 -5.89 14.45 -2.67
N SER A 238 -5.39 13.25 -2.98
CA SER A 238 -5.94 12.44 -4.08
C SER A 238 -7.38 12.02 -3.78
N ILE A 239 -8.23 12.06 -4.81
CA ILE A 239 -9.65 11.71 -4.70
C ILE A 239 -10.03 10.68 -5.76
N GLN A 240 -10.96 9.78 -5.42
CA GLN A 240 -11.49 8.82 -6.37
C GLN A 240 -12.63 9.46 -7.18
N LEU A 241 -12.56 9.33 -8.51
CA LEU A 241 -13.65 9.70 -9.41
C LEU A 241 -14.61 8.50 -9.56
N PRO A 242 -15.92 8.68 -9.38
CA PRO A 242 -16.90 7.63 -9.62
C PRO A 242 -16.91 7.16 -11.08
N LEU A 243 -16.97 5.84 -11.29
CA LEU A 243 -16.94 5.25 -12.64
C LEU A 243 -18.19 5.58 -13.48
N ASP A 244 -19.30 5.92 -12.84
CA ASP A 244 -20.56 6.34 -13.47
C ASP A 244 -20.59 7.82 -13.88
N GLU A 245 -19.60 8.62 -13.48
CA GLU A 245 -19.42 10.00 -13.95
C GLU A 245 -18.61 10.10 -15.25
N VAL A 246 -18.11 8.96 -15.76
CA VAL A 246 -17.31 8.91 -16.99
C VAL A 246 -18.21 8.85 -18.23
N SER A 247 -17.93 9.69 -19.23
CA SER A 247 -18.57 9.63 -20.54
C SER A 247 -18.00 8.49 -21.35
N THR A 248 -18.84 7.68 -21.99
CA THR A 248 -18.42 6.51 -22.78
C THR A 248 -18.96 6.52 -24.21
N GLU A 249 -18.15 6.08 -25.18
CA GLU A 249 -18.54 5.81 -26.57
C GLU A 249 -18.27 4.32 -26.89
N GLY A 250 -19.26 3.64 -27.46
CA GLY A 250 -19.22 2.19 -27.69
C GLY A 250 -19.88 1.37 -26.55
N PRO A 251 -19.77 0.03 -26.59
CA PRO A 251 -20.45 -0.83 -25.63
C PRO A 251 -19.68 -0.92 -24.31
N TRP A 252 -20.20 -0.29 -23.27
CA TRP A 252 -19.63 -0.32 -21.91
C TRP A 252 -20.65 -0.85 -20.91
N THR A 253 -20.15 -1.50 -19.86
CA THR A 253 -20.99 -1.93 -18.74
C THR A 253 -20.30 -1.65 -17.42
N ILE A 254 -21.05 -1.19 -16.43
CA ILE A 254 -20.60 -1.19 -15.03
C ILE A 254 -21.19 -2.43 -14.37
N ARG A 255 -20.34 -3.26 -13.76
CA ARG A 255 -20.79 -4.48 -13.08
C ARG A 255 -19.99 -4.76 -11.83
N ARG A 256 -20.56 -5.56 -10.93
CA ARG A 256 -19.84 -6.09 -9.77
C ARG A 256 -18.66 -6.96 -10.24
N TRP A 257 -17.54 -6.85 -9.53
CA TRP A 257 -16.34 -7.59 -9.88
C TRP A 257 -16.11 -8.76 -8.91
N PRO A 258 -16.33 -10.01 -9.34
CA PRO A 258 -16.33 -11.15 -8.41
C PRO A 258 -14.93 -11.74 -8.15
N TYR A 259 -13.91 -11.31 -8.90
CA TYR A 259 -12.57 -11.93 -8.85
C TYR A 259 -11.56 -11.18 -7.97
N TYR A 260 -11.89 -9.96 -7.56
CA TYR A 260 -11.08 -9.19 -6.63
C TYR A 260 -11.95 -8.57 -5.54
N GLU A 261 -11.78 -9.06 -4.32
CA GLU A 261 -12.55 -8.63 -3.14
C GLU A 261 -12.40 -7.13 -2.84
N TRP A 262 -11.29 -6.52 -3.28
CA TRP A 262 -10.97 -5.10 -3.11
C TRP A 262 -11.56 -4.18 -4.19
N ILE A 263 -12.28 -4.73 -5.18
CA ILE A 263 -12.87 -3.98 -6.28
C ILE A 263 -14.36 -4.30 -6.29
N ASP A 264 -15.20 -3.38 -5.81
CA ASP A 264 -16.65 -3.61 -5.81
C ASP A 264 -17.21 -3.67 -7.23
N ARG A 265 -16.88 -2.68 -8.07
CA ARG A 265 -17.36 -2.57 -9.45
C ARG A 265 -16.24 -2.23 -10.42
N VAL A 266 -16.38 -2.70 -11.65
CA VAL A 266 -15.54 -2.30 -12.79
C VAL A 266 -16.38 -1.68 -13.89
N LEU A 267 -15.79 -0.73 -14.60
CA LEU A 267 -16.23 -0.26 -15.91
C LEU A 267 -15.54 -1.14 -16.95
N GLU A 268 -16.31 -1.95 -17.67
CA GLU A 268 -15.83 -3.01 -18.53
C GLU A 268 -16.30 -2.88 -19.98
N THR A 269 -15.39 -3.17 -20.91
CA THR A 269 -15.67 -3.45 -22.33
C THR A 269 -14.68 -4.47 -22.89
N ALA A 270 -15.03 -5.11 -24.01
CA ALA A 270 -14.10 -5.89 -24.83
C ALA A 270 -13.94 -5.31 -26.25
N ALA A 271 -14.61 -4.19 -26.54
CA ALA A 271 -14.64 -3.59 -27.87
C ALA A 271 -13.43 -2.69 -28.11
N VAL A 272 -12.57 -3.09 -29.06
CA VAL A 272 -11.51 -2.23 -29.60
C VAL A 272 -12.15 -1.00 -30.25
N GLY A 273 -11.61 0.18 -29.97
CA GLY A 273 -12.14 1.47 -30.41
C GLY A 273 -13.21 2.06 -29.49
N ALA A 274 -13.66 1.34 -28.46
CA ALA A 274 -14.50 1.93 -27.42
C ALA A 274 -13.71 3.00 -26.66
N LYS A 275 -14.36 4.11 -26.33
CA LYS A 275 -13.71 5.28 -25.71
C LYS A 275 -14.36 5.64 -24.39
N LEU A 276 -13.58 6.27 -23.53
CA LEU A 276 -14.06 6.95 -22.34
C LEU A 276 -13.42 8.34 -22.21
N ALA A 277 -14.11 9.25 -21.54
CA ALA A 277 -13.60 10.59 -21.26
C ALA A 277 -14.18 11.16 -19.97
N PHE A 278 -13.39 11.97 -19.27
CA PHE A 278 -13.82 12.70 -18.08
C PHE A 278 -12.96 13.96 -17.89
N THR A 279 -13.45 14.88 -17.07
CA THR A 279 -12.72 16.09 -16.66
C THR A 279 -12.27 15.92 -15.22
N PHE A 280 -11.09 16.45 -14.90
CA PHE A 280 -10.55 16.45 -13.54
C PHE A 280 -9.86 17.77 -13.22
N ASP A 281 -9.80 18.13 -11.93
CA ASP A 281 -9.02 19.27 -11.43
C ASP A 281 -7.89 18.72 -10.54
N GLY A 282 -6.65 18.78 -11.04
CA GLY A 282 -5.49 18.22 -10.36
C GLY A 282 -4.26 18.09 -11.26
N ARG A 283 -3.19 17.56 -10.68
CA ARG A 283 -1.86 17.42 -11.29
C ARG A 283 -1.66 16.12 -12.05
N GLY A 284 -2.62 15.21 -12.00
CA GLY A 284 -2.51 13.91 -12.66
C GLY A 284 -3.69 13.00 -12.39
N VAL A 285 -3.70 11.87 -13.08
CA VAL A 285 -4.72 10.83 -12.94
C VAL A 285 -4.07 9.46 -12.83
N ALA A 286 -4.56 8.64 -11.91
CA ALA A 286 -4.19 7.24 -11.80
C ALA A 286 -5.38 6.33 -12.12
N LEU A 287 -5.14 5.30 -12.92
CA LEU A 287 -6.13 4.33 -13.38
C LEU A 287 -5.76 2.94 -12.85
N GLY A 288 -6.67 2.28 -12.16
CA GLY A 288 -6.48 0.93 -11.61
C GLY A 288 -7.21 -0.13 -12.43
N PHE A 289 -6.49 -1.13 -12.92
CA PHE A 289 -7.01 -2.15 -13.84
C PHE A 289 -6.87 -3.56 -13.28
N ASP A 290 -7.85 -4.41 -13.56
CA ASP A 290 -7.61 -5.86 -13.61
C ASP A 290 -6.82 -6.16 -14.89
N PHE A 291 -5.61 -6.70 -14.73
CA PHE A 291 -4.64 -6.87 -15.81
C PHE A 291 -4.17 -8.33 -15.91
N GLY A 292 -3.77 -8.72 -17.12
CA GLY A 292 -3.30 -10.06 -17.46
C GLY A 292 -3.07 -10.21 -18.96
N ARG A 293 -2.81 -11.43 -19.42
CA ARG A 293 -2.56 -11.74 -20.84
C ARG A 293 -3.75 -11.39 -21.74
N THR A 294 -4.97 -11.45 -21.21
CA THR A 294 -6.19 -11.14 -21.98
C THR A 294 -6.61 -9.67 -21.87
N SER A 295 -5.90 -8.86 -21.08
CA SER A 295 -6.20 -7.43 -20.96
C SER A 295 -5.86 -6.70 -22.26
N ALA A 296 -6.81 -5.90 -22.75
CA ALA A 296 -6.57 -4.89 -23.78
C ALA A 296 -5.49 -3.90 -23.34
N GLU A 297 -4.89 -3.21 -24.30
CA GLU A 297 -4.18 -1.95 -24.05
C GLU A 297 -5.09 -0.77 -24.31
N PHE A 298 -4.56 0.44 -24.13
CA PHE A 298 -5.28 1.66 -24.47
C PHE A 298 -4.32 2.72 -25.00
N ARG A 299 -4.86 3.69 -25.72
CA ARG A 299 -4.20 4.97 -25.94
C ARG A 299 -4.97 6.05 -25.21
N TYR A 300 -4.27 7.10 -24.79
CA TYR A 300 -4.87 8.23 -24.09
C TYR A 300 -4.32 9.55 -24.61
N ARG A 301 -5.02 10.62 -24.30
CA ARG A 301 -4.53 11.99 -24.45
C ARG A 301 -5.14 12.88 -23.36
N ILE A 302 -4.47 13.99 -23.10
CA ILE A 302 -4.92 15.03 -22.16
C ILE A 302 -5.01 16.33 -22.94
N ASP A 303 -6.09 17.08 -22.71
CA ASP A 303 -6.35 18.42 -23.28
C ASP A 303 -6.23 18.50 -24.81
N GLY A 304 -6.70 17.47 -25.50
CA GLY A 304 -6.66 17.40 -26.96
C GLY A 304 -5.25 17.24 -27.55
N GLY A 305 -4.25 16.93 -26.72
CA GLY A 305 -2.90 16.64 -27.16
C GLY A 305 -2.79 15.35 -28.00
N GLU A 306 -1.55 14.98 -28.31
CA GLU A 306 -1.27 13.78 -29.11
C GLU A 306 -1.69 12.49 -28.39
N TRP A 307 -2.14 11.51 -29.17
CA TRP A 307 -2.47 10.19 -28.65
C TRP A 307 -1.21 9.43 -28.26
N VAL A 308 -1.12 9.03 -26.99
CA VAL A 308 -0.05 8.21 -26.45
C VAL A 308 -0.56 6.78 -26.25
N SER A 309 0.07 5.81 -26.92
CA SER A 309 -0.27 4.39 -26.74
C SER A 309 0.44 3.81 -25.53
N VAL A 310 -0.30 3.11 -24.69
CA VAL A 310 0.24 2.41 -23.53
C VAL A 310 0.62 0.98 -23.93
N ALA A 311 1.80 0.56 -23.50
CA ALA A 311 2.29 -0.81 -23.65
C ALA A 311 2.75 -1.31 -22.27
N ARG A 312 1.87 -2.05 -21.58
CA ARG A 312 2.15 -2.60 -20.25
C ARG A 312 2.87 -3.93 -20.37
N ASP A 313 3.89 -4.13 -19.55
CA ASP A 313 4.65 -5.40 -19.53
C ASP A 313 3.79 -6.56 -19.04
N ARG A 314 3.93 -7.71 -19.71
CA ARG A 314 3.28 -8.98 -19.37
C ARG A 314 4.36 -10.05 -19.14
N PRO A 315 4.89 -10.17 -17.91
CA PRO A 315 5.85 -11.21 -17.57
C PRO A 315 5.26 -12.61 -17.75
N ASP A 316 6.11 -13.63 -17.90
CA ASP A 316 5.66 -15.00 -18.19
C ASP A 316 4.78 -15.63 -17.11
N TRP A 317 4.92 -15.19 -15.86
CA TRP A 317 4.10 -15.66 -14.75
C TRP A 317 2.70 -15.02 -14.70
N VAL A 318 2.42 -13.99 -15.51
CA VAL A 318 1.12 -13.31 -15.47
C VAL A 318 0.02 -14.23 -16.00
N GLY A 319 -1.06 -14.32 -15.23
CA GLY A 319 -2.28 -15.01 -15.62
C GLY A 319 -3.04 -14.28 -16.74
N ASP A 320 -4.16 -14.84 -17.16
CA ASP A 320 -5.04 -14.22 -18.15
C ASP A 320 -5.72 -12.96 -17.63
N ASP A 321 -5.97 -12.91 -16.33
CA ASP A 321 -6.42 -11.79 -15.50
C ASP A 321 -5.92 -11.99 -14.05
N GLY A 322 -6.39 -11.18 -13.10
CA GLY A 322 -6.08 -11.40 -11.70
C GLY A 322 -4.75 -10.79 -11.26
N TRP A 323 -4.26 -9.75 -11.96
CA TRP A 323 -3.21 -8.87 -11.48
C TRP A 323 -3.67 -7.41 -11.48
N TYR A 324 -3.98 -6.85 -10.31
CA TYR A 324 -4.40 -5.46 -10.21
C TYR A 324 -3.22 -4.50 -10.40
N ARG A 325 -3.27 -3.70 -11.47
CA ARG A 325 -2.20 -2.77 -11.83
C ARG A 325 -2.67 -1.33 -11.87
N LEU A 326 -1.85 -0.46 -11.30
CA LEU A 326 -1.99 0.99 -11.44
C LEU A 326 -1.27 1.48 -12.69
N TRP A 327 -1.86 2.46 -13.36
CA TRP A 327 -1.21 3.25 -14.39
C TRP A 327 -1.42 4.73 -14.08
N VAL A 328 -0.33 5.49 -14.02
CA VAL A 328 -0.34 6.89 -13.60
C VAL A 328 -0.02 7.78 -14.78
N HIS A 329 -0.87 8.77 -15.03
CA HIS A 329 -0.76 9.78 -16.06
C HIS A 329 -0.49 11.14 -15.41
N GLY A 330 0.80 11.47 -15.33
CA GLY A 330 1.27 12.69 -14.69
C GLY A 330 1.15 12.69 -13.17
N ASP A 331 1.95 13.52 -12.53
CA ASP A 331 1.75 14.05 -11.17
C ASP A 331 2.33 15.47 -11.03
N ASP A 332 2.54 16.11 -12.18
CA ASP A 332 3.27 17.34 -12.44
C ASP A 332 2.51 18.28 -13.40
N LEU A 333 1.28 17.94 -13.78
CA LEU A 333 0.41 18.87 -14.51
C LEU A 333 0.12 20.10 -13.64
N ASN A 334 -0.27 21.20 -14.27
CA ASN A 334 -0.76 22.37 -13.54
C ASN A 334 -1.99 22.00 -12.71
N ARG A 335 -2.20 22.69 -11.59
CA ARG A 335 -3.44 22.54 -10.80
C ARG A 335 -4.58 23.31 -11.47
N GLU A 336 -5.14 22.72 -12.51
CA GLU A 336 -6.27 23.27 -13.25
C GLU A 336 -7.18 22.17 -13.80
N ALA A 337 -8.26 22.58 -14.48
CA ALA A 337 -9.19 21.65 -15.11
C ALA A 337 -8.59 21.05 -16.39
N HIS A 338 -8.49 19.73 -16.44
CA HIS A 338 -7.99 18.96 -17.57
C HIS A 338 -9.07 18.01 -18.12
N ARG A 339 -8.98 17.67 -19.40
CA ARG A 339 -9.80 16.64 -20.05
C ARG A 339 -8.96 15.41 -20.35
N PHE A 340 -9.31 14.27 -19.76
CA PHE A 340 -8.73 12.98 -20.08
C PHE A 340 -9.60 12.24 -21.10
N GLU A 341 -8.96 11.67 -22.12
CA GLU A 341 -9.62 10.83 -23.12
C GLU A 341 -8.82 9.53 -23.30
N LEU A 342 -9.53 8.40 -23.40
CA LEU A 342 -8.95 7.07 -23.57
C LEU A 342 -9.71 6.29 -24.64
N GLU A 343 -8.97 5.52 -25.42
CA GLU A 343 -9.51 4.57 -26.40
C GLU A 343 -8.87 3.19 -26.21
N VAL A 344 -9.72 2.16 -26.15
CA VAL A 344 -9.30 0.76 -25.99
C VAL A 344 -8.68 0.25 -27.29
N ILE A 345 -7.50 -0.36 -27.20
CA ILE A 345 -6.77 -0.93 -28.34
C ILE A 345 -6.31 -2.37 -28.04
N HIS A 346 -6.04 -3.17 -29.07
CA HIS A 346 -5.54 -4.54 -28.89
C HIS A 346 -4.11 -4.61 -28.31
N GLY A 347 -3.27 -3.60 -28.57
CA GLY A 347 -1.84 -3.60 -28.21
C GLY A 347 -0.93 -4.24 -29.28
N ASN A 348 -1.44 -5.18 -30.08
CA ASN A 348 -0.77 -5.75 -31.27
C ASN A 348 0.66 -6.29 -30.99
N ARG A 349 0.82 -6.99 -29.88
CA ARG A 349 2.04 -7.72 -29.52
C ARG A 349 1.71 -9.18 -29.25
N THR A 350 2.70 -10.07 -29.34
CA THR A 350 2.51 -11.52 -29.20
C THR A 350 1.97 -11.96 -27.84
N GLU A 351 2.28 -11.19 -26.80
CA GLU A 351 1.86 -11.38 -25.42
C GLU A 351 0.45 -10.83 -25.13
N CYS A 352 -0.11 -10.02 -26.04
CA CYS A 352 -1.49 -9.52 -25.96
C CYS A 352 -2.45 -10.56 -26.55
N ARG A 353 -3.13 -11.32 -25.70
CA ARG A 353 -3.96 -12.48 -26.08
C ARG A 353 -5.47 -12.20 -26.01
N GLY A 354 -5.88 -10.98 -25.70
CA GLY A 354 -7.29 -10.62 -25.57
C GLY A 354 -7.51 -9.11 -25.54
N THR A 355 -8.79 -8.73 -25.44
CA THR A 355 -9.23 -7.33 -25.48
C THR A 355 -10.07 -6.94 -24.27
N ASN A 356 -9.98 -7.67 -23.16
CA ASN A 356 -10.72 -7.34 -21.94
C ASN A 356 -10.19 -6.02 -21.37
N PHE A 357 -11.02 -5.00 -21.25
CA PHE A 357 -10.68 -3.75 -20.59
C PHE A 357 -11.54 -3.62 -19.35
N ARG A 358 -10.91 -3.70 -18.16
CA ARG A 358 -11.59 -3.70 -16.86
C ARG A 358 -10.97 -2.64 -15.96
N LEU A 359 -11.62 -1.49 -15.90
CA LEU A 359 -11.21 -0.35 -15.08
C LEU A 359 -11.92 -0.39 -13.73
N GLY A 360 -11.17 -0.63 -12.66
CA GLY A 360 -11.71 -0.72 -11.29
C GLY A 360 -11.64 0.59 -10.52
N MET A 361 -10.79 1.53 -10.93
CA MET A 361 -10.59 2.78 -10.21
C MET A 361 -10.06 3.89 -11.11
N ILE A 362 -10.55 5.11 -10.89
CA ILE A 362 -9.99 6.35 -11.41
C ILE A 362 -9.73 7.23 -10.19
N CYS A 363 -8.50 7.73 -10.04
CA CYS A 363 -8.16 8.68 -9.00
C CYS A 363 -7.48 9.92 -9.58
N VAL A 364 -7.88 11.08 -9.10
CA VAL A 364 -7.27 12.37 -9.41
C VAL A 364 -6.23 12.68 -8.35
N ILE A 365 -5.00 13.00 -8.79
CA ILE A 365 -3.90 13.45 -7.93
C ILE A 365 -3.98 14.98 -7.88
N ARG A 366 -4.21 15.57 -6.71
CA ARG A 366 -4.39 17.02 -6.56
C ARG A 366 -3.11 17.74 -6.15
#